data_AF-A0A1F7X4R5-F1
#
_entry.id   AF-A0A1F7X4R5-F1
#
_cell.length_a   1.000
_cell.length_b   1.000
_cell.length_c   1.000
_cell.angle_alpha   90.00
_cell.angle_beta   90.00
_cell.angle_gamma   90.00
#
_symmetry.space_group_name_H-M   'P 1'
#
loop_
_entity.id
_entity.type
_entity.pdbx_description
1 polymer ?
#
loop_
_entity_poly.entity_id
_entity_poly.type
_entity_poly.pdbx_seq_one_letter_code
_entity_poly.pdbx_strand_id
1 'polypeptide(L)'
;MASLAYNLSPKLEEYLQKVESLRRQILLTPINPKTELRLRWEASLQRVFWSLSLTDNPLGKPEMIRLISQQGIKKIGKDQKEVLNYKKALDYISENWQVTSSPITFATVKRLFEIYAKAIPTQNLGSINSVRKEIEQTLGYLQTGNENPVIQAGIAQIVAIELSPQTDGNGSLARLIPYLFLYKHGYDFRGLLVLEEYFRRDVVALKSAVTSVKHNNNLTLWLEYFAYGMIVQLEKALEDINKSRFQVDLPASFWKLNERQKEVLLMLEQPGARITNKNVQKMFGVSQITASRDLAGLASLGLVFVHGKGRSVFYTRA
;
A
#
# COMPACT_ATOMS: atom_id res chain seq x y z
N MET A 1 -5.51 2.01 -26.68
CA MET A 1 -4.59 2.33 -25.58
C MET A 1 -4.01 3.70 -25.86
N ALA A 2 -3.88 4.54 -24.84
CA ALA A 2 -3.04 5.73 -24.97
C ALA A 2 -1.61 5.33 -25.38
N SER A 3 -0.94 6.20 -26.13
CA SER A 3 0.49 6.04 -26.38
C SER A 3 1.25 5.99 -25.06
N LEU A 4 2.19 5.03 -24.95
CA LEU A 4 3.13 4.95 -23.83
C LEU A 4 4.29 5.97 -23.97
N ALA A 5 4.26 6.81 -25.01
CA ALA A 5 5.29 7.81 -25.23
C ALA A 5 5.23 8.93 -24.19
N TYR A 6 6.41 9.35 -23.74
CA TYR A 6 6.62 10.54 -22.94
C TYR A 6 7.95 11.19 -23.32
N ASN A 7 8.07 12.47 -23.03
CA ASN A 7 9.33 13.20 -23.11
C ASN A 7 9.84 13.40 -21.68
N LEU A 8 11.14 13.20 -21.46
CA LEU A 8 11.77 13.59 -20.21
C LEU A 8 11.97 15.12 -20.25
N SER A 9 10.95 15.87 -19.84
CA SER A 9 11.03 17.33 -19.75
C SER A 9 12.03 17.74 -18.66
N PRO A 10 12.64 18.94 -18.74
CA PRO A 10 13.52 19.44 -17.68
C PRO A 10 12.84 19.45 -16.31
N LYS A 11 11.54 19.74 -16.28
CA LYS A 11 10.72 19.73 -15.07
C LYS A 11 10.53 18.32 -14.50
N LEU A 12 10.24 17.34 -15.36
CA LEU A 12 10.15 15.94 -14.92
C LEU A 12 11.50 15.46 -14.38
N GLU A 13 12.60 15.78 -15.06
CA GLU A 13 13.95 15.43 -14.60
C GLU A 13 14.27 16.03 -13.22
N GLU A 14 13.98 17.32 -13.01
CA GLU A 14 14.12 17.98 -11.71
C GLU A 14 13.28 17.28 -10.63
N TYR A 15 12.03 16.91 -10.95
CA TYR A 15 11.17 16.22 -10.00
C TYR A 15 11.68 14.84 -9.62
N LEU A 16 12.21 14.07 -10.57
CA LEU A 16 12.80 12.76 -10.29
C LEU A 16 14.05 12.88 -9.39
N GLN A 17 14.90 13.89 -9.63
CA GLN A 17 16.06 14.17 -8.79
C GLN A 17 15.63 14.57 -7.36
N LYS A 18 14.58 15.37 -7.24
CA LYS A 18 14.02 15.77 -5.93
C LYS A 18 13.42 14.58 -5.18
N VAL A 19 12.67 13.69 -5.86
CA VAL A 19 12.18 12.44 -5.25
C VAL A 19 13.34 11.59 -4.74
N GLU A 20 14.42 11.45 -5.51
CA GLU A 20 15.61 10.70 -5.08
C GLU A 20 16.32 11.35 -3.88
N SER A 21 16.40 12.69 -3.85
CA SER A 21 16.91 13.42 -2.69
C SER A 21 16.07 13.17 -1.44
N LEU A 22 14.75 13.28 -1.54
CA LEU A 22 13.82 13.03 -0.43
C LEU A 22 13.86 11.58 0.04
N ARG A 23 13.94 10.62 -0.90
CA ARG A 23 14.14 9.20 -0.61
C ARG A 23 15.36 8.98 0.28
N ARG A 24 16.51 9.54 -0.12
CA ARG A 24 17.76 9.43 0.66
C ARG A 24 17.62 10.06 2.04
N GLN A 25 17.01 11.24 2.13
CA GLN A 25 16.77 11.89 3.43
C GLN A 25 15.91 11.02 4.34
N ILE A 26 14.75 10.55 3.89
CA ILE A 26 13.86 9.66 4.66
C ILE A 26 14.59 8.38 5.09
N LEU A 27 15.38 7.77 4.20
CA LEU A 27 16.11 6.54 4.49
C LEU A 27 17.28 6.73 5.46
N LEU A 28 17.86 7.93 5.55
CA LEU A 28 18.99 8.21 6.44
C LEU A 28 18.57 8.84 7.76
N THR A 29 17.37 9.42 7.86
CA THR A 29 16.88 10.00 9.11
C THR A 29 16.74 8.92 10.19
N PRO A 30 17.42 9.07 11.35
CA PRO A 30 17.21 8.18 12.49
C PRO A 30 15.80 8.37 13.05
N ILE A 31 15.06 7.28 13.20
CA ILE A 31 13.72 7.31 13.79
C ILE A 31 13.70 6.30 14.93
N ASN A 32 13.15 6.71 16.09
CA ASN A 32 12.92 5.77 17.16
C ASN A 32 11.98 4.64 16.66
N PRO A 33 12.27 3.34 16.91
CA PRO A 33 11.47 2.24 16.40
C PRO A 33 9.98 2.35 16.74
N LYS A 34 9.62 2.78 17.96
CA LYS A 34 8.22 2.97 18.35
C LYS A 34 7.55 4.07 17.54
N THR A 35 8.28 5.17 17.30
CA THR A 35 7.80 6.28 16.47
C THR A 35 7.60 5.78 15.05
N GLU A 36 8.58 5.13 14.44
CA GLU A 36 8.52 4.62 13.07
C GLU A 36 7.34 3.66 12.85
N LEU A 37 7.12 2.74 13.78
CA LEU A 37 5.98 1.82 13.74
C LEU A 37 4.64 2.58 13.73
N ARG A 38 4.52 3.61 14.57
CA ARG A 38 3.35 4.49 14.56
C ARG A 38 3.21 5.23 13.23
N LEU A 39 4.29 5.84 12.71
CA LEU A 39 4.24 6.58 11.43
C LEU A 39 3.77 5.67 10.28
N ARG A 40 4.32 4.45 10.21
CA ARG A 40 3.96 3.43 9.20
C ARG A 40 2.50 3.03 9.30
N TRP A 41 2.03 2.76 10.51
CA TRP A 41 0.64 2.38 10.74
C TRP A 41 -0.32 3.51 10.34
N GLU A 42 0.00 4.75 10.74
CA GLU A 42 -0.80 5.92 10.40
C GLU A 42 -0.77 6.20 8.89
N ALA A 43 0.38 6.13 8.23
CA ALA A 43 0.49 6.26 6.77
C ALA A 43 -0.33 5.19 6.04
N SER A 44 -0.35 3.95 6.54
CA SER A 44 -1.18 2.88 5.99
C SER A 44 -2.68 3.18 6.13
N LEU A 45 -3.12 3.65 7.30
CA LEU A 45 -4.49 4.10 7.51
C LEU A 45 -4.86 5.25 6.57
N GLN A 46 -3.99 6.25 6.43
CA GLN A 46 -4.24 7.41 5.55
C GLN A 46 -4.31 6.99 4.08
N ARG A 47 -3.46 6.05 3.62
CA ARG A 47 -3.55 5.49 2.26
C ARG A 47 -4.92 4.85 2.02
N VAL A 48 -5.39 4.02 2.94
CA VAL A 48 -6.73 3.40 2.85
C VAL A 48 -7.81 4.47 2.84
N PHE A 49 -7.79 5.41 3.79
CA PHE A 49 -8.80 6.45 3.92
C PHE A 49 -8.87 7.33 2.66
N TRP A 50 -7.75 7.90 2.22
CA TRP A 50 -7.74 8.81 1.10
C TRP A 50 -8.08 8.11 -0.22
N SER A 51 -7.58 6.88 -0.41
CA SER A 51 -7.92 6.08 -1.60
C SER A 51 -9.41 5.75 -1.68
N LEU A 52 -10.02 5.40 -0.55
CA LEU A 52 -11.45 5.07 -0.50
C LEU A 52 -12.33 6.32 -0.41
N SER A 53 -11.80 7.48 -0.04
CA SER A 53 -12.52 8.76 -0.14
C SER A 53 -12.56 9.32 -1.57
N LEU A 54 -11.72 8.76 -2.46
CA LEU A 54 -11.83 8.93 -3.91
C LEU A 54 -12.86 7.97 -4.51
N THR A 55 -13.39 7.05 -3.70
CA THR A 55 -14.53 6.20 -4.02
C THR A 55 -15.71 6.61 -3.13
N ASP A 56 -16.92 6.20 -3.46
CA ASP A 56 -18.12 6.55 -2.66
C ASP A 56 -18.21 5.77 -1.33
N ASN A 57 -17.07 5.42 -0.71
CA ASN A 57 -17.05 4.73 0.57
C ASN A 57 -17.35 5.73 1.71
N PRO A 58 -18.42 5.52 2.50
CA PRO A 58 -18.90 6.52 3.46
C PRO A 58 -18.15 6.51 4.81
N LEU A 59 -17.23 5.56 5.04
CA LEU A 59 -16.61 5.38 6.36
C LEU A 59 -15.66 6.52 6.72
N GLY A 60 -15.79 7.04 7.93
CA GLY A 60 -14.87 8.02 8.49
C GLY A 60 -13.58 7.41 9.03
N LYS A 61 -12.54 8.24 9.26
CA LYS A 61 -11.28 7.81 9.90
C LYS A 61 -11.50 7.05 11.23
N PRO A 62 -12.38 7.50 12.16
CA PRO A 62 -12.58 6.80 13.44
C PRO A 62 -13.09 5.36 13.27
N GLU A 63 -13.96 5.12 12.28
CA GLU A 63 -14.49 3.80 11.98
C GLU A 63 -13.42 2.92 11.33
N MET A 64 -12.63 3.46 10.40
CA MET A 64 -11.50 2.75 9.78
C MET A 64 -10.44 2.36 10.81
N ILE A 65 -10.14 3.22 11.78
CA ILE A 65 -9.25 2.92 12.91
C ILE A 65 -9.75 1.69 13.68
N ARG A 66 -11.04 1.66 14.04
CA ARG A 66 -11.66 0.52 14.75
C ARG A 66 -11.62 -0.78 13.92
N LEU A 67 -11.82 -0.67 12.60
CA LEU A 67 -11.77 -1.79 11.67
C LEU A 67 -10.37 -2.38 11.54
N ILE A 68 -9.37 -1.53 11.25
CA ILE A 68 -7.99 -1.96 10.99
C ILE A 68 -7.33 -2.46 12.29
N SER A 69 -7.69 -1.90 13.44
CA SER A 69 -7.22 -2.38 14.75
C SER A 69 -7.88 -3.69 15.22
N GLN A 70 -8.75 -4.30 14.41
CA GLN A 70 -9.39 -5.61 14.66
C GLN A 70 -10.15 -5.72 16.00
N GLN A 71 -10.76 -4.62 16.48
CA GLN A 71 -11.56 -4.66 17.71
C GLN A 71 -13.00 -5.12 17.45
N GLY A 72 -13.30 -6.40 17.75
CA GLY A 72 -14.64 -6.85 18.16
C GLY A 72 -15.78 -6.85 17.14
N ILE A 73 -15.51 -6.76 15.83
CA ILE A 73 -16.57 -6.64 14.82
C ILE A 73 -17.11 -8.01 14.43
N LYS A 74 -18.32 -8.35 14.92
CA LYS A 74 -18.99 -9.65 14.68
C LYS A 74 -19.57 -9.78 13.27
N LYS A 75 -19.99 -8.68 12.63
CA LYS A 75 -20.57 -8.67 11.28
C LYS A 75 -20.05 -7.47 10.51
N ILE A 76 -19.45 -7.72 9.35
CA ILE A 76 -18.76 -6.72 8.52
C ILE A 76 -19.60 -6.47 7.26
N GLY A 77 -20.02 -5.22 7.06
CA GLY A 77 -20.75 -4.75 5.87
C GLY A 77 -19.88 -4.68 4.61
N LYS A 78 -20.46 -4.27 3.46
CA LYS A 78 -19.72 -4.16 2.18
C LYS A 78 -18.58 -3.15 2.27
N ASP A 79 -18.86 -1.94 2.74
CA ASP A 79 -17.89 -0.84 2.78
C ASP A 79 -16.76 -1.12 3.79
N GLN A 80 -17.09 -1.76 4.91
CA GLN A 80 -16.12 -2.24 5.88
C GLN A 80 -15.21 -3.34 5.31
N LYS A 81 -15.75 -4.25 4.47
CA LYS A 81 -14.95 -5.27 3.77
C LYS A 81 -14.00 -4.62 2.76
N GLU A 82 -14.45 -3.58 2.06
CA GLU A 82 -13.62 -2.83 1.11
C GLU A 82 -12.40 -2.22 1.81
N VAL A 83 -12.58 -1.56 2.95
CA VAL A 83 -11.50 -1.03 3.81
C VAL A 83 -10.48 -2.12 4.16
N LEU A 84 -10.96 -3.26 4.69
CA LEU A 84 -10.08 -4.35 5.10
C LEU A 84 -9.36 -5.01 3.93
N ASN A 85 -10.00 -5.12 2.77
CA ASN A 85 -9.40 -5.72 1.59
C ASN A 85 -8.38 -4.79 0.93
N TYR A 86 -8.64 -3.48 0.89
CA TYR A 86 -7.67 -2.50 0.43
C TYR A 86 -6.41 -2.52 1.32
N LYS A 87 -6.60 -2.54 2.65
CA LYS A 87 -5.49 -2.70 3.60
C LYS A 87 -4.71 -3.99 3.37
N LYS A 88 -5.39 -5.13 3.17
CA LYS A 88 -4.72 -6.42 2.85
C LYS A 88 -3.95 -6.37 1.54
N ALA A 89 -4.43 -5.62 0.54
CA ALA A 89 -3.74 -5.47 -0.73
C ALA A 89 -2.44 -4.66 -0.54
N LEU A 90 -2.48 -3.57 0.24
CA LEU A 90 -1.28 -2.82 0.62
C LEU A 90 -0.29 -3.71 1.40
N ASP A 91 -0.78 -4.51 2.35
CA ASP A 91 0.05 -5.42 3.15
C ASP A 91 0.73 -6.48 2.28
N TYR A 92 -0.01 -7.04 1.33
CA TYR A 92 0.54 -7.97 0.35
C TYR A 92 1.67 -7.34 -0.48
N ILE A 93 1.50 -6.07 -0.91
CA ILE A 93 2.56 -5.34 -1.63
C ILE A 93 3.79 -5.17 -0.74
N SER A 94 3.61 -4.66 0.49
CA SER A 94 4.73 -4.41 1.39
C SER A 94 5.51 -5.67 1.75
N GLU A 95 4.81 -6.80 1.93
CA GLU A 95 5.44 -8.05 2.33
C GLU A 95 6.19 -8.74 1.18
N ASN A 96 5.63 -8.71 -0.03
CA ASN A 96 6.09 -9.58 -1.12
C ASN A 96 6.93 -8.85 -2.19
N TRP A 97 6.89 -7.52 -2.20
CA TRP A 97 7.49 -6.72 -3.28
C TRP A 97 8.60 -5.80 -2.81
N GLN A 98 8.98 -5.79 -1.53
CA GLN A 98 10.10 -4.97 -1.08
C GLN A 98 11.42 -5.50 -1.65
N VAL A 99 12.06 -4.71 -2.53
CA VAL A 99 13.39 -4.99 -3.14
C VAL A 99 13.48 -6.42 -3.70
N THR A 100 12.65 -6.73 -4.69
CA THR A 100 12.57 -8.08 -5.29
C THR A 100 13.02 -8.11 -6.73
N SER A 101 13.76 -9.15 -7.12
CA SER A 101 14.10 -9.42 -8.53
C SER A 101 12.92 -10.03 -9.29
N SER A 102 11.92 -10.60 -8.60
CA SER A 102 10.77 -11.26 -9.21
C SER A 102 10.01 -10.32 -10.17
N PRO A 103 9.69 -10.75 -11.40
CA PRO A 103 8.93 -9.92 -12.33
C PRO A 103 7.49 -9.74 -11.85
N ILE A 104 6.95 -8.54 -12.02
CA ILE A 104 5.52 -8.26 -11.91
C ILE A 104 4.85 -8.90 -13.12
N THR A 105 3.99 -9.89 -12.89
CA THR A 105 3.29 -10.62 -13.97
C THR A 105 1.80 -10.33 -13.95
N PHE A 106 1.07 -10.76 -14.97
CA PHE A 106 -0.39 -10.75 -14.94
C PHE A 106 -0.95 -11.49 -13.71
N ALA A 107 -0.29 -12.57 -13.27
CA ALA A 107 -0.68 -13.29 -12.06
C ALA A 107 -0.56 -12.40 -10.80
N THR A 108 0.46 -11.54 -10.72
CA THR A 108 0.60 -10.54 -9.66
C THR A 108 -0.57 -9.57 -9.64
N VAL A 109 -0.90 -8.97 -10.80
CA VAL A 109 -2.00 -8.00 -10.94
C VAL A 109 -3.34 -8.66 -10.63
N LYS A 110 -3.58 -9.86 -11.17
CA LYS A 110 -4.76 -10.67 -10.88
C LYS A 110 -4.86 -11.00 -9.39
N ARG A 111 -3.73 -11.30 -8.73
CA ARG A 111 -3.72 -11.57 -7.29
C ARG A 111 -4.11 -10.34 -6.47
N LEU A 112 -3.60 -9.16 -6.80
CA LEU A 112 -4.03 -7.91 -6.15
C LEU A 112 -5.52 -7.67 -6.34
N PHE A 113 -6.01 -7.85 -7.57
CA PHE A 113 -7.43 -7.75 -7.86
C PHE A 113 -8.24 -8.74 -7.02
N GLU A 114 -7.83 -10.01 -6.91
CA GLU A 114 -8.51 -11.00 -6.07
C GLU A 114 -8.47 -10.68 -4.57
N ILE A 115 -7.41 -10.05 -4.08
CA ILE A 115 -7.33 -9.61 -2.67
C ILE A 115 -8.33 -8.49 -2.42
N TYR A 116 -8.36 -7.50 -3.31
CA TYR A 116 -9.25 -6.34 -3.21
C TYR A 116 -10.73 -6.71 -3.47
N ALA A 117 -11.00 -7.30 -4.64
CA ALA A 117 -12.32 -7.61 -5.17
C ALA A 117 -13.05 -8.76 -4.47
N LYS A 118 -12.45 -9.45 -3.49
CA LYS A 118 -13.18 -10.39 -2.61
C LYS A 118 -14.42 -9.80 -1.90
N ALA A 119 -14.58 -8.47 -1.93
CA ALA A 119 -15.76 -7.75 -1.43
C ALA A 119 -16.86 -7.52 -2.51
N ILE A 120 -16.55 -7.72 -3.79
CA ILE A 120 -17.43 -7.41 -4.92
C ILE A 120 -17.85 -8.74 -5.57
N PRO A 121 -19.15 -8.98 -5.83
CA PRO A 121 -19.63 -10.24 -6.40
C PRO A 121 -18.88 -10.62 -7.68
N THR A 122 -18.62 -11.92 -7.79
CA THR A 122 -17.80 -12.72 -8.72
C THR A 122 -17.99 -12.52 -10.23
N GLN A 123 -18.71 -11.50 -10.70
CA GLN A 123 -18.91 -11.25 -12.15
C GLN A 123 -17.66 -10.66 -12.86
N ASN A 124 -16.61 -10.25 -12.13
CA ASN A 124 -15.55 -9.41 -12.71
C ASN A 124 -14.20 -10.10 -13.02
N LEU A 125 -13.97 -11.35 -12.60
CA LEU A 125 -12.72 -12.06 -12.98
C LEU A 125 -12.66 -12.35 -14.49
N GLY A 126 -13.81 -12.48 -15.16
CA GLY A 126 -13.85 -12.55 -16.62
C GLY A 126 -13.31 -11.29 -17.29
N SER A 127 -13.60 -10.12 -16.69
CA SER A 127 -13.19 -8.81 -17.23
C SER A 127 -11.69 -8.52 -17.10
N ILE A 128 -11.01 -9.03 -16.07
CA ILE A 128 -9.54 -8.85 -16.00
C ILE A 128 -8.80 -9.79 -16.95
N ASN A 129 -9.35 -10.99 -17.18
CA ASN A 129 -8.79 -11.93 -18.15
C ASN A 129 -8.94 -11.44 -19.59
N SER A 130 -9.98 -10.66 -19.91
CA SER A 130 -10.17 -10.11 -21.25
C SER A 130 -9.12 -9.05 -21.63
N VAL A 131 -8.52 -8.37 -20.64
CA VAL A 131 -7.45 -7.38 -20.85
C VAL A 131 -6.05 -7.93 -20.54
N ARG A 132 -5.92 -9.27 -20.48
CA ARG A 132 -4.67 -9.93 -20.09
C ARG A 132 -3.51 -9.56 -21.01
N LYS A 133 -3.74 -9.56 -22.31
CA LYS A 133 -2.69 -9.32 -23.31
C LYS A 133 -2.12 -7.91 -23.17
N GLU A 134 -2.97 -6.92 -22.97
CA GLU A 134 -2.62 -5.52 -22.77
C GLU A 134 -1.83 -5.31 -21.48
N ILE A 135 -2.24 -5.99 -20.39
CA ILE A 135 -1.48 -6.00 -19.13
C ILE A 135 -0.11 -6.63 -19.34
N GLU A 136 -0.03 -7.81 -19.97
CA GLU A 136 1.25 -8.51 -20.20
C GLU A 136 2.20 -7.69 -21.09
N GLN A 137 1.69 -7.02 -22.13
CA GLN A 137 2.47 -6.12 -22.98
C GLN A 137 3.02 -4.93 -22.19
N THR A 138 2.18 -4.29 -21.38
CA THR A 138 2.59 -3.14 -20.55
C THR A 138 3.62 -3.55 -19.51
N LEU A 139 3.38 -4.67 -18.82
CA LEU A 139 4.32 -5.20 -17.84
C LEU A 139 5.65 -5.60 -18.48
N GLY A 140 5.63 -6.12 -19.71
CA GLY A 140 6.83 -6.37 -20.50
C GLY A 140 7.61 -5.07 -20.75
N TYR A 141 6.95 -4.07 -21.33
CA TYR A 141 7.55 -2.76 -21.62
C TYR A 141 8.18 -2.11 -20.37
N LEU A 142 7.44 -2.02 -19.27
CA LEU A 142 7.88 -1.35 -18.05
C LEU A 142 9.03 -2.06 -17.33
N GLN A 143 9.25 -3.35 -17.59
CA GLN A 143 10.26 -4.14 -16.88
C GLN A 143 11.49 -4.47 -17.73
N THR A 144 11.45 -4.25 -19.05
CA THR A 144 12.63 -4.37 -19.91
C THR A 144 13.43 -3.08 -19.99
N GLY A 145 12.80 -1.94 -19.72
CA GLY A 145 13.46 -0.64 -19.75
C GLY A 145 14.22 -0.29 -18.47
N ASN A 146 15.06 0.74 -18.56
CA ASN A 146 15.85 1.30 -17.46
C ASN A 146 15.21 2.59 -16.91
N GLU A 147 13.90 2.74 -17.05
CA GLU A 147 13.20 3.94 -16.59
C GLU A 147 13.28 4.06 -15.06
N ASN A 148 13.24 5.31 -14.59
CA ASN A 148 13.16 5.58 -13.17
C ASN A 148 11.90 4.91 -12.56
N PRO A 149 11.96 4.26 -11.39
CA PRO A 149 10.81 3.61 -10.77
C PRO A 149 9.58 4.49 -10.57
N VAL A 150 9.77 5.81 -10.41
CA VAL A 150 8.69 6.80 -10.36
C VAL A 150 7.95 6.89 -11.70
N ILE A 151 8.69 6.88 -12.81
CA ILE A 151 8.10 6.83 -14.17
C ILE A 151 7.34 5.53 -14.34
N GLN A 152 7.95 4.39 -14.02
CA GLN A 152 7.29 3.08 -14.14
C GLN A 152 5.98 3.03 -13.35
N ALA A 153 6.00 3.51 -12.10
CA ALA A 153 4.83 3.60 -11.24
C ALA A 153 3.74 4.51 -11.83
N GLY A 154 4.12 5.68 -12.36
CA GLY A 154 3.19 6.62 -13.00
C GLY A 154 2.55 6.05 -14.27
N ILE A 155 3.33 5.44 -15.16
CA ILE A 155 2.80 4.80 -16.38
C ILE A 155 1.88 3.64 -16.00
N ALA A 156 2.29 2.81 -15.04
CA ALA A 156 1.50 1.68 -14.58
C ALA A 156 0.13 2.12 -14.02
N GLN A 157 0.06 3.27 -13.34
CA GLN A 157 -1.21 3.81 -12.87
C GLN A 157 -2.16 4.14 -14.02
N ILE A 158 -1.67 4.84 -15.06
CA ILE A 158 -2.52 5.25 -16.19
C ILE A 158 -3.02 4.03 -16.95
N VAL A 159 -2.13 3.07 -17.23
CA VAL A 159 -2.56 1.84 -17.90
C VAL A 159 -3.58 1.09 -17.06
N ALA A 160 -3.38 1.01 -15.74
CA ALA A 160 -4.36 0.39 -14.86
C ALA A 160 -5.70 1.14 -14.87
N ILE A 161 -5.72 2.48 -14.93
CA ILE A 161 -6.95 3.28 -15.09
C ILE A 161 -7.64 2.95 -16.42
N GLU A 162 -6.90 2.83 -17.53
CA GLU A 162 -7.48 2.54 -18.84
C GLU A 162 -8.02 1.10 -18.96
N LEU A 163 -7.36 0.14 -18.31
CA LEU A 163 -7.71 -1.28 -18.35
C LEU A 163 -8.62 -1.72 -17.20
N SER A 164 -8.90 -0.83 -16.23
CA SER A 164 -9.80 -1.13 -15.11
C SER A 164 -11.18 -1.52 -15.65
N PRO A 165 -11.75 -2.65 -15.22
CA PRO A 165 -13.14 -3.00 -15.52
C PRO A 165 -14.07 -1.83 -15.16
N GLN A 166 -15.13 -1.60 -15.95
CA GLN A 166 -16.14 -0.58 -15.65
C GLN A 166 -16.76 -0.75 -14.25
N THR A 167 -16.69 -1.96 -13.70
CA THR A 167 -17.16 -2.35 -12.37
C THR A 167 -16.16 -2.11 -11.23
N ASP A 168 -14.89 -1.77 -11.52
CA ASP A 168 -13.91 -1.28 -10.54
C ASP A 168 -14.23 0.16 -10.08
N GLY A 169 -15.29 0.74 -10.64
CA GLY A 169 -16.09 1.84 -10.09
C GLY A 169 -15.41 3.20 -10.04
N ASN A 170 -14.19 3.29 -9.49
CA ASN A 170 -13.55 4.54 -9.09
C ASN A 170 -12.00 4.46 -9.04
N GLY A 171 -11.37 3.47 -9.69
CA GLY A 171 -9.92 3.39 -9.88
C GLY A 171 -9.10 2.97 -8.64
N SER A 172 -9.71 2.28 -7.68
CA SER A 172 -9.04 1.80 -6.46
C SER A 172 -7.92 0.82 -6.75
N LEU A 173 -8.15 -0.16 -7.63
CA LEU A 173 -7.10 -1.10 -8.03
C LEU A 173 -5.96 -0.36 -8.72
N ALA A 174 -6.28 0.60 -9.60
CA ALA A 174 -5.29 1.38 -10.32
C ALA A 174 -4.37 2.16 -9.38
N ARG A 175 -4.87 2.63 -8.23
CA ARG A 175 -4.04 3.28 -7.19
C ARG A 175 -3.10 2.32 -6.45
N LEU A 176 -3.38 1.02 -6.43
CA LEU A 176 -2.50 0.02 -5.80
C LEU A 176 -1.30 -0.35 -6.69
N ILE A 177 -1.47 -0.34 -8.02
CA ILE A 177 -0.45 -0.80 -8.97
C ILE A 177 0.88 -0.01 -8.87
N PRO A 178 0.90 1.33 -8.74
CA PRO A 178 2.14 2.11 -8.57
C PRO A 178 3.02 1.58 -7.44
N TYR A 179 2.42 1.16 -6.33
CA TYR A 179 3.18 0.66 -5.18
C TYR A 179 3.92 -0.65 -5.47
N LEU A 180 3.47 -1.48 -6.41
CA LEU A 180 4.25 -2.67 -6.81
C LEU A 180 5.61 -2.27 -7.38
N PHE A 181 5.63 -1.31 -8.31
CA PHE A 181 6.86 -0.83 -8.93
C PHE A 181 7.74 -0.09 -7.92
N LEU A 182 7.14 0.77 -7.11
CA LEU A 182 7.88 1.49 -6.07
C LEU A 182 8.54 0.54 -5.07
N TYR A 183 7.79 -0.40 -4.50
CA TYR A 183 8.34 -1.36 -3.53
C TYR A 183 9.39 -2.26 -4.17
N LYS A 184 9.15 -2.75 -5.40
CA LYS A 184 10.07 -3.62 -6.14
C LYS A 184 11.48 -3.04 -6.23
N HIS A 185 11.58 -1.72 -6.40
CA HIS A 185 12.84 -1.02 -6.58
C HIS A 185 13.37 -0.33 -5.32
N GLY A 186 12.77 -0.57 -4.13
CA GLY A 186 13.20 0.06 -2.88
C GLY A 186 12.85 1.54 -2.77
N TYR A 187 11.77 1.95 -3.44
CA TYR A 187 11.08 3.23 -3.32
C TYR A 187 9.83 3.06 -2.43
N ASP A 188 9.91 2.25 -1.38
CA ASP A 188 8.84 2.10 -0.39
C ASP A 188 8.76 3.31 0.56
N PHE A 189 9.83 4.12 0.64
CA PHE A 189 9.95 5.32 1.48
C PHE A 189 9.66 5.01 2.96
N ARG A 190 10.15 3.87 3.45
CA ARG A 190 9.82 3.31 4.77
C ARG A 190 8.31 3.14 4.99
N GLY A 191 7.52 3.00 3.94
CA GLY A 191 6.05 2.88 4.02
C GLY A 191 5.31 4.18 4.35
N LEU A 192 5.96 5.35 4.20
CA LEU A 192 5.40 6.64 4.63
C LEU A 192 4.71 7.44 3.51
N LEU A 193 4.86 7.03 2.25
CA LEU A 193 4.22 7.69 1.12
C LEU A 193 2.68 7.49 1.17
N VAL A 194 1.94 8.59 1.09
CA VAL A 194 0.46 8.62 1.04
C VAL A 194 -0.01 9.41 -0.19
N LEU A 195 0.18 8.85 -1.38
CA LEU A 195 -0.03 9.59 -2.62
C LEU A 195 -1.49 10.01 -2.84
N GLU A 196 -2.44 9.22 -2.34
CA GLU A 196 -3.87 9.45 -2.51
C GLU A 196 -4.38 10.71 -1.82
N GLU A 197 -3.67 11.18 -0.79
CA GLU A 197 -3.99 12.46 -0.17
C GLU A 197 -3.82 13.61 -1.17
N TYR A 198 -2.74 13.61 -1.95
CA TYR A 198 -2.49 14.61 -2.97
C TYR A 198 -3.60 14.57 -4.05
N PHE A 199 -3.93 13.37 -4.53
CA PHE A 199 -5.00 13.16 -5.49
C PHE A 199 -6.37 13.65 -4.98
N ARG A 200 -6.67 13.42 -3.70
CA ARG A 200 -7.96 13.77 -3.11
C ARG A 200 -8.12 15.26 -2.80
N ARG A 201 -7.00 15.95 -2.51
CA ARG A 201 -6.99 17.40 -2.25
C ARG A 201 -7.41 18.21 -3.48
N ASP A 202 -7.04 17.74 -4.67
CA ASP A 202 -7.44 18.38 -5.93
C ASP A 202 -7.83 17.34 -6.99
N VAL A 203 -9.09 16.88 -6.89
CA VAL A 203 -9.66 15.90 -7.83
C VAL A 203 -9.83 16.50 -9.23
N VAL A 204 -9.95 17.83 -9.36
CA VAL A 204 -10.07 18.50 -10.65
C VAL A 204 -8.73 18.44 -11.39
N ALA A 205 -7.63 18.78 -10.71
CA ALA A 205 -6.29 18.64 -11.27
C ALA A 205 -5.96 17.18 -11.61
N LEU A 206 -6.33 16.22 -10.75
CA LEU A 206 -6.18 14.79 -11.05
C LEU A 206 -6.88 14.41 -12.35
N LYS A 207 -8.16 14.77 -12.50
CA LYS A 207 -8.94 14.48 -13.72
C LYS A 207 -8.33 15.14 -14.95
N SER A 208 -7.88 16.39 -14.82
CA SER A 208 -7.19 17.11 -15.89
C SER A 208 -5.92 16.39 -16.32
N ALA A 209 -5.06 16.00 -15.37
CA ALA A 209 -3.82 15.29 -15.63
C ALA A 209 -4.06 13.93 -16.31
N VAL A 210 -5.02 13.14 -15.83
CA VAL A 210 -5.39 11.86 -16.46
C VAL A 210 -5.92 12.06 -17.88
N THR A 211 -6.80 13.05 -18.09
CA THR A 211 -7.41 13.30 -19.40
C THR A 211 -6.38 13.86 -20.41
N SER A 212 -5.36 14.58 -19.93
CA SER A 212 -4.28 15.12 -20.77
C SER A 212 -3.56 14.04 -21.58
N VAL A 213 -3.47 12.81 -21.05
CA VAL A 213 -2.82 11.68 -21.72
C VAL A 213 -3.52 11.36 -23.05
N LYS A 214 -4.86 11.31 -23.04
CA LYS A 214 -5.65 11.04 -24.24
C LYS A 214 -5.64 12.21 -25.21
N HIS A 215 -5.73 13.44 -24.71
CA HIS A 215 -5.75 14.64 -25.57
C HIS A 215 -4.42 14.86 -26.30
N ASN A 216 -3.30 14.64 -25.63
CA ASN A 216 -1.97 14.89 -26.19
C ASN A 216 -1.33 13.64 -26.82
N ASN A 217 -1.94 12.47 -26.63
CA ASN A 217 -1.36 11.17 -26.96
C ASN A 217 0.07 11.02 -26.39
N ASN A 218 0.28 11.51 -25.16
CA ASN A 218 1.58 11.61 -24.51
C ASN A 218 1.43 11.69 -22.97
N LEU A 219 2.31 10.99 -22.24
CA LEU A 219 2.25 10.85 -20.78
C LEU A 219 3.01 11.94 -20.00
N THR A 220 3.72 12.86 -20.66
CA THR A 220 4.62 13.84 -19.99
C THR A 220 3.92 14.64 -18.89
N LEU A 221 2.76 15.24 -19.19
CA LEU A 221 2.03 16.06 -18.20
C LEU A 221 1.50 15.24 -17.02
N TRP A 222 1.08 14.00 -17.28
CA TRP A 222 0.70 13.07 -16.23
C TRP A 222 1.91 12.72 -15.34
N LEU A 223 3.06 12.40 -15.92
CA LEU A 223 4.26 12.03 -15.18
C LEU A 223 4.79 13.20 -14.35
N GLU A 224 4.73 14.43 -14.87
CA GLU A 224 5.04 15.63 -14.09
C GLU A 224 4.09 15.80 -12.90
N TYR A 225 2.78 15.64 -13.11
CA TYR A 225 1.78 15.71 -12.03
C TYR A 225 2.01 14.61 -10.97
N PHE A 226 2.25 13.38 -11.41
CA PHE A 226 2.48 12.23 -10.54
C PHE A 226 3.76 12.39 -9.71
N ALA A 227 4.89 12.75 -10.35
CA ALA A 227 6.16 12.96 -9.67
C ALA A 227 6.09 14.14 -8.69
N TYR A 228 5.42 15.23 -9.06
CA TYR A 228 5.18 16.35 -8.16
C TYR A 228 4.32 15.95 -6.95
N GLY A 229 3.26 15.16 -7.16
CA GLY A 229 2.45 14.62 -6.08
C GLY A 229 3.26 13.78 -5.10
N MET A 230 4.22 12.98 -5.59
CA MET A 230 5.17 12.26 -4.74
C MET A 230 6.04 13.22 -3.93
N ILE A 231 6.60 14.28 -4.53
CA ILE A 231 7.40 15.28 -3.81
C ILE A 231 6.62 15.86 -2.64
N VAL A 232 5.39 16.33 -2.89
CA VAL A 232 4.53 16.93 -1.86
C VAL A 232 4.29 15.98 -0.69
N GLN A 233 4.03 14.69 -0.97
CA GLN A 233 3.76 13.71 0.08
C GLN A 233 5.03 13.23 0.79
N LEU A 234 6.17 13.20 0.13
CA LEU A 234 7.46 12.86 0.73
C LEU A 234 8.00 13.99 1.61
N GLU A 235 7.82 15.25 1.20
CA GLU A 235 8.14 16.41 2.05
C GLU A 235 7.28 16.42 3.31
N LYS A 236 5.98 16.14 3.17
CA LYS A 236 5.09 15.94 4.32
C LYS A 236 5.55 14.79 5.22
N ALA A 237 5.90 13.64 4.66
CA ALA A 237 6.40 12.50 5.44
C ALA A 237 7.68 12.86 6.20
N LEU A 238 8.60 13.61 5.58
CA LEU A 238 9.82 14.07 6.24
C LEU A 238 9.53 15.07 7.38
N GLU A 239 8.58 15.97 7.17
CA GLU A 239 8.10 16.88 8.22
C GLU A 239 7.50 16.10 9.40
N ASP A 240 6.67 15.09 9.12
CA ASP A 240 6.03 14.25 10.13
C ASP A 240 7.06 13.43 10.93
N ILE A 241 8.13 12.95 10.27
CA ILE A 241 9.29 12.34 10.92
C ILE A 241 9.95 13.34 11.88
N ASN A 242 10.32 14.53 11.38
CA ASN A 242 11.07 15.53 12.14
C ASN A 242 10.30 16.05 13.35
N LYS A 243 8.98 16.22 13.21
CA LYS A 243 8.11 16.69 14.29
C LYS A 243 7.64 15.57 15.21
N SER A 244 7.94 14.30 14.89
CA SER A 244 7.32 13.13 15.51
C SER A 244 5.79 13.24 15.59
N ARG A 245 5.19 13.96 14.63
CA ARG A 245 3.75 14.22 14.57
C ARG A 245 3.14 13.22 13.61
N PHE A 246 2.25 12.37 14.11
CA PHE A 246 1.10 11.95 13.32
C PHE A 246 -0.15 12.01 14.21
N GLN A 247 -1.27 12.36 13.56
CA GLN A 247 -2.50 12.94 14.12
C GLN A 247 -3.57 11.92 14.54
N VAL A 248 -3.24 10.63 14.69
CA VAL A 248 -4.26 9.67 15.11
C VAL A 248 -4.43 9.70 16.63
N ASP A 249 -5.64 10.04 17.08
CA ASP A 249 -6.10 10.01 18.48
C ASP A 249 -6.22 8.57 19.02
N LEU A 250 -5.12 7.83 19.03
CA LEU A 250 -5.03 6.53 19.68
C LEU A 250 -4.32 6.67 21.04
N PRO A 251 -4.86 6.04 22.10
CA PRO A 251 -4.26 6.12 23.42
C PRO A 251 -2.85 5.53 23.41
N ALA A 252 -1.96 6.04 24.26
CA ALA A 252 -0.58 5.55 24.37
C ALA A 252 -0.49 4.03 24.66
N SER A 253 -1.52 3.47 25.29
CA SER A 253 -1.67 2.03 25.55
C SER A 253 -1.81 1.18 24.29
N PHE A 254 -2.34 1.75 23.19
CA PHE A 254 -2.43 1.07 21.90
C PHE A 254 -1.05 0.60 21.43
N TRP A 255 -0.04 1.46 21.57
CA TRP A 255 1.34 1.21 21.17
C TRP A 255 2.17 0.45 22.22
N LYS A 256 1.56 0.03 23.34
CA LYS A 256 2.27 -0.66 24.42
C LYS A 256 2.27 -2.15 24.16
N LEU A 257 3.46 -2.70 23.93
CA LEU A 257 3.68 -4.13 23.85
C LEU A 257 3.93 -4.72 25.24
N ASN A 258 3.35 -5.88 25.50
CA ASN A 258 3.74 -6.69 26.66
C ASN A 258 5.05 -7.47 26.38
N GLU A 259 5.68 -8.01 27.42
CA GLU A 259 6.97 -8.72 27.26
C GLU A 259 6.89 -9.90 26.27
N ARG A 260 5.81 -10.69 26.30
CA ARG A 260 5.64 -11.81 25.35
C ARG A 260 5.57 -11.32 23.91
N GLN A 261 4.88 -10.21 23.65
CA GLN A 261 4.79 -9.61 22.33
C GLN A 261 6.14 -9.09 21.84
N LYS A 262 6.96 -8.52 22.73
CA LYS A 262 8.34 -8.11 22.39
C LYS A 262 9.21 -9.32 22.04
N GLU A 263 9.18 -10.38 22.85
CA GLU A 263 9.91 -11.62 22.59
C GLU A 263 9.48 -12.29 21.28
N VAL A 264 8.18 -12.29 20.97
CA VAL A 264 7.68 -12.76 19.68
C VAL A 264 8.27 -11.96 18.52
N LEU A 265 8.39 -10.63 18.64
CA LEU A 265 8.99 -9.81 17.59
C LEU A 265 10.48 -10.10 17.41
N LEU A 266 11.24 -10.23 18.51
CA LEU A 266 12.66 -10.59 18.47
C LEU A 266 12.88 -11.92 17.74
N MET A 267 12.04 -12.91 18.01
CA MET A 267 12.10 -14.21 17.32
C MET A 267 11.78 -14.11 15.82
N LEU A 268 10.94 -13.16 15.42
CA LEU A 268 10.57 -12.92 14.03
C LEU A 268 11.60 -12.06 13.26
N GLU A 269 12.63 -11.52 13.91
CA GLU A 269 13.70 -10.77 13.23
C GLU A 269 14.56 -11.67 12.33
N GLN A 270 14.57 -12.99 12.57
CA GLN A 270 15.30 -13.91 11.71
C GLN A 270 14.64 -14.04 10.33
N PRO A 271 15.42 -13.95 9.23
CA PRO A 271 14.89 -14.11 7.88
C PRO A 271 14.10 -15.41 7.71
N GLY A 272 12.86 -15.31 7.21
CA GLY A 272 11.97 -16.46 7.00
C GLY A 272 11.31 -17.02 8.26
N ALA A 273 11.52 -16.40 9.43
CA ALA A 273 10.87 -16.81 10.66
C ALA A 273 9.35 -16.68 10.57
N ARG A 274 8.67 -17.68 11.14
CA ARG A 274 7.21 -17.70 11.30
C ARG A 274 6.85 -18.22 12.67
N ILE A 275 5.74 -17.72 13.21
CA ILE A 275 5.22 -18.17 14.50
C ILE A 275 3.74 -18.53 14.40
N THR A 276 3.35 -19.61 15.05
CA THR A 276 1.95 -20.01 15.19
C THR A 276 1.46 -19.76 16.60
N ASN A 277 0.14 -19.72 16.78
CA ASN A 277 -0.47 -19.67 18.11
C ASN A 277 0.05 -20.81 19.02
N LYS A 278 0.21 -22.03 18.49
CA LYS A 278 0.76 -23.16 19.25
C LYS A 278 2.22 -22.93 19.68
N ASN A 279 3.03 -22.24 18.87
CA ASN A 279 4.39 -21.89 19.27
C ASN A 279 4.38 -20.94 20.47
N VAL A 280 3.54 -19.89 20.44
CA VAL A 280 3.39 -18.92 21.54
C VAL A 280 2.90 -19.61 22.82
N GLN A 281 1.92 -20.51 22.72
CA GLN A 281 1.45 -21.30 23.87
C GLN A 281 2.58 -22.08 24.53
N LYS A 282 3.35 -22.83 23.72
CA LYS A 282 4.47 -23.64 24.22
C LYS A 282 5.60 -22.79 24.81
N MET A 283 5.93 -21.69 24.15
CA MET A 283 7.04 -20.81 24.54
C MET A 283 6.79 -20.12 25.88
N PHE A 284 5.57 -19.67 26.13
CA PHE A 284 5.24 -18.87 27.32
C PHE A 284 4.34 -19.59 28.33
N GLY A 285 3.97 -20.86 28.09
CA GLY A 285 3.07 -21.62 28.96
C GLY A 285 1.67 -21.01 29.08
N VAL A 286 1.19 -20.30 28.05
CA VAL A 286 -0.09 -19.57 28.09
C VAL A 286 -1.20 -20.32 27.37
N SER A 287 -2.46 -19.99 27.72
CA SER A 287 -3.63 -20.52 27.02
C SER A 287 -3.66 -20.12 25.54
N GLN A 288 -4.37 -20.90 24.71
CA GLN A 288 -4.64 -20.55 23.31
C GLN A 288 -5.26 -19.14 23.16
N ILE A 289 -6.16 -18.77 24.07
CA ILE A 289 -6.85 -17.46 24.04
C ILE A 289 -5.84 -16.34 24.30
N THR A 290 -4.96 -16.51 25.28
CA THR A 290 -3.91 -15.54 25.59
C THR A 290 -2.95 -15.38 24.41
N ALA A 291 -2.48 -16.48 23.83
CA ALA A 291 -1.63 -16.46 22.64
C ALA A 291 -2.31 -15.77 21.45
N SER A 292 -3.61 -16.03 21.23
CA SER A 292 -4.39 -15.35 20.18
C SER A 292 -4.47 -13.86 20.42
N ARG A 293 -4.67 -13.42 21.68
CA ARG A 293 -4.75 -12.01 22.03
C ARG A 293 -3.42 -11.30 21.80
N ASP A 294 -2.30 -11.91 22.18
CA ASP A 294 -0.97 -11.33 21.98
C ASP A 294 -0.67 -11.15 20.48
N LEU A 295 -0.90 -12.19 19.67
CA LEU A 295 -0.69 -12.17 18.21
C LEU A 295 -1.65 -11.21 17.50
N ALA A 296 -2.92 -11.15 17.92
CA ALA A 296 -3.88 -10.19 17.38
C ALA A 296 -3.46 -8.75 17.70
N GLY A 297 -2.92 -8.48 18.90
CA GLY A 297 -2.36 -7.19 19.27
C GLY A 297 -1.22 -6.77 18.34
N LEU A 298 -0.25 -7.66 18.09
CA LEU A 298 0.85 -7.40 17.16
C LEU A 298 0.35 -7.13 15.73
N ALA A 299 -0.62 -7.91 15.26
CA ALA A 299 -1.21 -7.74 13.94
C ALA A 299 -1.97 -6.41 13.82
N SER A 300 -2.70 -6.01 14.86
CA SER A 300 -3.44 -4.74 14.90
C SER A 300 -2.53 -3.52 14.83
N LEU A 301 -1.30 -3.66 15.33
CA LEU A 301 -0.25 -2.65 15.28
C LEU A 301 0.56 -2.69 13.98
N GLY A 302 0.25 -3.61 13.06
CA GLY A 302 1.00 -3.78 11.82
C GLY A 302 2.44 -4.24 12.03
N LEU A 303 2.71 -4.96 13.13
CA LEU A 303 4.06 -5.47 13.46
C LEU A 303 4.31 -6.88 12.93
N VAL A 304 3.22 -7.58 12.59
CA VAL A 304 3.25 -8.89 11.97
C VAL A 304 2.20 -8.99 10.88
N PHE A 305 2.50 -9.75 9.82
CA PHE A 305 1.52 -10.16 8.82
C PHE A 305 0.83 -11.45 9.25
N VAL A 306 -0.43 -11.64 8.84
CA VAL A 306 -1.24 -12.81 9.19
C VAL A 306 -1.46 -13.68 7.95
N HIS A 307 -1.12 -14.95 8.07
CA HIS A 307 -1.20 -15.94 7.00
C HIS A 307 -2.17 -17.06 7.31
N GLY A 308 -2.61 -17.77 6.27
CA GLY A 308 -3.46 -18.96 6.41
C GLY A 308 -4.90 -18.65 6.87
N LYS A 309 -5.66 -19.71 7.18
CA LYS A 309 -7.03 -19.61 7.70
C LYS A 309 -7.31 -20.72 8.70
N GLY A 310 -8.08 -20.43 9.75
CA GLY A 310 -8.46 -21.41 10.76
C GLY A 310 -7.24 -22.02 11.46
N ARG A 311 -7.04 -23.34 11.31
CA ARG A 311 -5.96 -24.07 12.01
C ARG A 311 -4.58 -23.89 11.38
N SER A 312 -4.49 -23.37 10.15
CA SER A 312 -3.22 -23.12 9.45
C SER A 312 -2.68 -21.70 9.62
N VAL A 313 -3.23 -20.92 10.57
CA VAL A 313 -2.81 -19.53 10.77
C VAL A 313 -1.41 -19.45 11.36
N PHE A 314 -0.57 -18.63 10.72
CA PHE A 314 0.77 -18.29 11.20
C PHE A 314 1.07 -16.80 10.93
N TYR A 315 2.11 -16.29 11.55
CA TYR A 315 2.47 -14.87 11.52
C TYR A 315 3.94 -14.71 11.15
N THR A 316 4.26 -13.67 10.37
CA THR A 316 5.62 -13.28 9.94
C THR A 316 5.89 -11.83 10.33
N ARG A 317 7.16 -11.40 10.34
CA ARG A 317 7.52 -10.01 10.61
C ARG A 317 6.96 -9.08 9.52
N ALA A 318 6.40 -7.94 9.94
CA ALA A 318 5.96 -6.88 9.03
C ALA A 318 7.06 -5.90 8.64
#